data_AF-A0A1H6UQW7-F1
#
_entry.id   AF-A0A1H6UQW7-F1
#
_cell.length_a   1.000
_cell.length_b   1.000
_cell.length_c   1.000
_cell.angle_alpha   90.00
_cell.angle_beta   90.00
_cell.angle_gamma   90.00
#
_symmetry.space_group_name_H-M   'P 1'
#
loop_
_entity.id
_entity.type
_entity.pdbx_description
1 polymer ?
#
loop_
_entity_poly.entity_id
_entity_poly.type
_entity_poly.pdbx_seq_one_letter_code
_entity_poly.pdbx_strand_id
1 'polypeptide(L)'
;MEKVYNFCDYTSKTSERSLRESLGLITGGVTPLSENGEQQWPNVGKEASFVFLDASCSAEAIARMPKSRELMHKGNLFKPLDE
;
A
#
# COMPACT_ATOMS: atom_id res chain seq x y z
N MET A 1 -7.47 2.63 -1.17
CA MET A 1 -7.16 2.27 0.24
C MET A 1 -8.42 1.96 1.02
N GLU A 2 -9.42 2.86 1.07
CA GLU A 2 -10.69 2.63 1.79
C GLU A 2 -11.36 1.27 1.50
N LYS A 3 -11.46 0.89 0.22
CA LYS A 3 -12.00 -0.43 -0.18
C LYS A 3 -11.26 -1.61 0.45
N VAL A 4 -9.95 -1.54 0.58
CA VAL A 4 -9.14 -2.63 1.18
C VAL A 4 -9.27 -2.63 2.70
N TYR A 5 -9.32 -1.45 3.31
CA TYR A 5 -9.60 -1.33 4.73
C TYR A 5 -10.94 -1.99 5.10
N ASN A 6 -12.02 -1.61 4.41
CA ASN A 6 -13.36 -2.18 4.63
C ASN A 6 -13.39 -3.69 4.36
N PHE A 7 -12.66 -4.16 3.35
CA PHE A 7 -12.52 -5.59 3.08
C PHE A 7 -11.84 -6.33 4.23
N CYS A 8 -10.73 -5.78 4.74
CA CYS A 8 -10.01 -6.37 5.87
C CYS A 8 -10.86 -6.39 7.14
N ASP A 9 -11.62 -5.33 7.40
CA ASP A 9 -12.53 -5.24 8.53
C ASP A 9 -13.65 -6.29 8.43
N TYR A 10 -14.33 -6.35 7.27
CA TYR A 10 -15.39 -7.33 7.02
C TYR A 10 -14.91 -8.78 7.08
N THR A 11 -13.69 -9.06 6.61
CA THR A 11 -13.11 -10.41 6.61
C THR A 11 -12.32 -10.73 7.89
N SER A 12 -12.36 -9.85 8.89
CA SER A 12 -11.66 -10.02 10.18
C SER A 12 -10.16 -10.31 10.02
N LYS A 13 -9.51 -9.67 9.04
CA LYS A 13 -8.06 -9.78 8.83
C LYS A 13 -7.31 -8.91 9.82
N THR A 14 -6.73 -9.53 10.83
CA THR A 14 -5.98 -8.84 11.91
C THR A 14 -4.48 -9.18 11.94
N SER A 15 -4.07 -10.25 11.25
CA SER A 15 -2.65 -10.65 11.15
C SER A 15 -1.88 -9.73 10.22
N GLU A 16 -0.64 -9.39 10.58
CA GLU A 16 0.30 -8.61 9.75
C GLU A 16 0.41 -9.17 8.34
N ARG A 17 0.50 -10.50 8.19
CA ARG A 17 0.60 -11.17 6.89
C ARG A 17 -0.64 -10.93 6.05
N SER A 18 -1.82 -11.11 6.62
CA SER A 18 -3.10 -10.95 5.91
C SER A 18 -3.37 -9.51 5.51
N LEU A 19 -2.96 -8.55 6.34
CA LEU A 19 -3.04 -7.12 6.03
C LEU A 19 -2.06 -6.76 4.92
N ARG A 20 -0.82 -7.25 4.98
CA ARG A 20 0.17 -7.05 3.91
C ARG A 20 -0.29 -7.63 2.57
N GLU A 21 -0.84 -8.83 2.57
CA GLU A 21 -1.36 -9.48 1.35
C GLU A 21 -2.53 -8.72 0.73
N SER A 22 -3.35 -8.06 1.56
CA SER A 22 -4.49 -7.26 1.09
C SER A 22 -4.08 -6.06 0.23
N LEU A 23 -2.83 -5.57 0.33
CA LEU A 23 -2.30 -4.53 -0.58
C LEU A 23 -2.38 -4.97 -2.03
N GLY A 24 -2.18 -6.26 -2.31
CA GLY A 24 -2.31 -6.83 -3.66
C GLY A 24 -3.66 -6.52 -4.32
N LEU A 25 -4.73 -6.34 -3.54
CA LEU A 25 -6.07 -6.05 -4.07
C LEU A 25 -6.17 -4.67 -4.73
N ILE A 26 -5.35 -3.70 -4.30
CA ILE A 26 -5.35 -2.33 -4.86
C ILE A 26 -4.18 -2.04 -5.79
N THR A 27 -3.15 -2.88 -5.78
CA THR A 27 -1.96 -2.74 -6.62
C THR A 27 -1.96 -3.69 -7.83
N GLY A 28 -3.06 -4.43 -8.06
CA GLY A 28 -3.15 -5.38 -9.17
C GLY A 28 -2.29 -6.63 -8.97
N GLY A 29 -2.15 -7.09 -7.73
CA GLY A 29 -1.40 -8.29 -7.35
C GLY A 29 0.05 -8.03 -6.93
N VAL A 30 0.52 -6.77 -6.98
CA VAL A 30 1.90 -6.43 -6.59
C VAL A 30 1.98 -6.20 -5.09
N THR A 31 2.75 -7.02 -4.38
CA THR A 31 3.06 -6.82 -2.97
C THR A 31 4.52 -6.45 -2.76
N PRO A 32 4.90 -5.80 -1.65
CA PRO A 32 6.29 -5.43 -1.41
C PRO A 32 7.23 -6.64 -1.29
N LEU A 33 6.71 -7.74 -0.72
CA LEU A 33 7.45 -8.97 -0.43
C LEU A 33 6.71 -10.18 -1.02
N SER A 34 7.48 -11.13 -1.54
CA SER A 34 6.99 -12.45 -1.96
C SER A 34 6.53 -13.29 -0.77
N GLU A 35 5.95 -14.46 -1.03
CA GLU A 35 5.57 -15.41 0.03
C GLU A 35 6.78 -15.87 0.86
N ASN A 36 7.96 -15.91 0.23
CA ASN A 36 9.25 -16.27 0.81
C ASN A 36 9.97 -15.08 1.48
N GLY A 37 9.36 -13.89 1.49
CA GLY A 37 9.96 -12.68 2.06
C GLY A 37 10.97 -11.98 1.15
N GLU A 38 11.04 -12.33 -0.14
CA GLU A 38 11.92 -11.67 -1.09
C GLU A 38 11.30 -10.35 -1.56
N GLN A 39 12.10 -9.29 -1.66
CA GLN A 39 11.64 -7.99 -2.13
C GLN A 39 11.24 -8.06 -3.62
N GLN A 40 9.96 -7.79 -3.91
CA GLN A 40 9.46 -7.74 -5.29
C GLN A 40 9.32 -6.31 -5.81
N TRP A 41 8.89 -5.40 -4.95
CA TRP A 41 8.70 -3.99 -5.25
C TRP A 41 8.95 -3.18 -3.98
N PRO A 42 9.62 -2.02 -4.01
CA PRO A 42 10.18 -1.33 -5.18
C PRO A 42 11.45 -2.01 -5.71
N ASN A 43 11.65 -1.99 -7.04
CA ASN A 43 12.85 -2.51 -7.69
C ASN A 43 13.26 -1.60 -8.87
N VAL A 44 14.56 -1.52 -9.16
CA VAL A 44 15.11 -0.71 -10.25
C VAL A 44 14.59 -1.22 -11.59
N GLY A 45 14.19 -0.29 -12.47
CA GLY A 45 13.63 -0.61 -13.79
C GLY A 45 12.13 -0.94 -13.79
N LYS A 46 11.45 -0.90 -12.63
CA LYS A 46 9.97 -0.96 -12.55
C LYS A 46 9.37 0.44 -12.58
N GLU A 47 8.08 0.52 -12.95
CA GLU A 47 7.35 1.78 -12.95
C GLU A 47 7.34 2.43 -11.55
N ALA A 48 7.72 3.70 -11.49
CA ALA A 48 7.71 4.51 -10.28
C ALA A 48 6.31 5.09 -10.03
N SER A 49 5.36 4.22 -9.72
CA SER A 49 3.99 4.58 -9.34
C SER A 49 3.68 4.07 -7.94
N PHE A 50 3.51 4.99 -6.97
CA PHE A 50 3.27 4.66 -5.57
C PHE A 50 2.71 5.84 -4.79
N VAL A 51 2.25 5.57 -3.57
CA VAL A 51 1.68 6.57 -2.68
C VAL A 51 2.58 6.72 -1.46
N PHE A 52 2.99 7.95 -1.15
CA PHE A 52 3.59 8.28 0.13
C PHE A 52 2.50 8.46 1.17
N LEU A 53 2.75 7.92 2.35
CA LEU A 53 1.80 7.93 3.46
C LEU A 53 2.58 7.80 4.77
N ASP A 54 2.01 8.36 5.83
CA ASP A 54 2.57 8.25 7.18
C ASP A 54 2.17 6.90 7.79
N ALA A 55 3.09 5.94 7.75
CA ALA A 55 2.96 4.64 8.42
C ALA A 55 4.35 4.06 8.71
N SER A 56 4.45 3.31 9.81
CA SER A 56 5.66 2.57 10.18
C SER A 56 5.80 1.24 9.42
N CYS A 57 4.69 0.66 8.94
CA CYS A 57 4.72 -0.58 8.17
C CYS A 57 3.56 -0.70 7.16
N SER A 58 3.70 -1.62 6.22
CA SER A 58 2.71 -1.87 5.16
C SER A 58 1.37 -2.39 5.70
N ALA A 59 1.38 -3.15 6.79
CA ALA A 59 0.16 -3.60 7.47
C ALA A 59 -0.57 -2.44 8.17
N GLU A 60 0.17 -1.53 8.81
CA GLU A 60 -0.38 -0.33 9.45
C GLU A 60 -1.05 0.59 8.44
N ALA A 61 -0.44 0.77 7.27
CA ALA A 61 -0.99 1.59 6.18
C ALA A 61 -2.43 1.17 5.81
N ILE A 62 -2.71 -0.13 5.84
CA ILE A 62 -4.06 -0.66 5.63
C ILE A 62 -4.90 -0.50 6.89
N ALA A 63 -4.40 -0.92 8.05
CA ALA A 63 -5.17 -1.01 9.28
C ALA A 63 -5.64 0.35 9.84
N ARG A 64 -4.93 1.45 9.59
CA ARG A 64 -5.23 2.77 10.17
C ARG A 64 -5.76 3.81 9.20
N MET A 65 -5.77 3.52 7.90
CA MET A 65 -6.17 4.44 6.83
C MET A 65 -5.56 5.86 6.98
N PRO A 66 -4.36 6.13 6.44
CA PRO A 66 -3.65 7.39 6.66
C PRO A 66 -4.41 8.59 6.11
N LYS A 67 -4.35 9.72 6.84
CA LYS A 67 -5.01 10.99 6.52
C LYS A 67 -4.30 11.74 5.40
N SER A 68 -2.97 11.83 5.47
CA SER A 68 -2.15 12.51 4.47
C SER A 68 -1.57 11.51 3.47
N ARG A 69 -1.65 11.84 2.19
CA ARG A 69 -1.17 10.99 1.09
C ARG A 69 -0.63 11.85 -0.04
N GLU A 70 0.52 11.49 -0.58
CA GLU A 70 1.06 12.10 -1.80
C GLU A 70 1.20 11.04 -2.88
N LEU A 71 0.90 11.36 -4.12
CA LEU A 71 0.88 10.40 -5.22
C LEU A 71 2.10 10.60 -6.11
N MET A 72 2.87 9.55 -6.34
CA MET A 72 3.81 9.45 -7.45
C MET A 72 3.18 8.59 -8.54
N HIS A 73 3.12 9.09 -9.77
CA HIS A 73 2.64 8.31 -10.92
C HIS A 73 3.63 8.41 -12.08
N LYS A 74 4.20 7.27 -12.49
CA LYS A 74 5.18 7.16 -13.57
C LYS A 74 6.34 8.17 -13.43
N GLY A 75 6.83 8.36 -12.20
CA GLY A 75 7.90 9.30 -11.90
C GLY A 75 7.49 10.78 -11.80
N ASN A 76 6.20 11.10 -11.92
CA ASN A 76 5.68 12.45 -11.70
C ASN A 76 5.04 12.54 -10.31
N LEU A 77 5.51 13.49 -9.51
CA LEU A 77 4.99 13.74 -8.16
C LEU A 77 3.77 14.67 -8.23
N PHE A 78 2.66 14.22 -7.65
CA PHE A 78 1.44 14.97 -7.48
C PHE A 78 1.29 15.31 -6.00
N LYS A 79 1.45 16.59 -5.69
CA LYS A 79 1.18 17.09 -4.35
C LYS A 79 -0.33 17.27 -4.17
N PRO A 80 -0.90 16.88 -3.02
CA PRO A 80 -2.25 17.29 -2.68
C PRO A 80 -2.29 18.84 -2.66
N LEU A 81 -3.39 19.41 -3.16
CA LEU A 81 -3.65 20.84 -3.01
C LEU A 81 -3.82 21.10 -1.51
N ASP A 82 -2.92 21.89 -0.91
CA ASP A 82 -3.12 22.44 0.43
C ASP A 82 -4.44 23.26 0.42
N GLU A 83 -5.39 22.89 1.28
CA GLU A 83 -6.53 23.73 1.67
C GLU A 83 -6.13 24.70 2.78
#